data_AF-A0A7J6Q6F7-F1
#
_entry.id   AF-A0A7J6Q6F7-F1
#
_cell.length_a   1.000
_cell.length_b   1.000
_cell.length_c   1.000
_cell.angle_alpha   90.00
_cell.angle_beta   90.00
_cell.angle_gamma   90.00
#
_symmetry.space_group_name_H-M   'P 1'
#
loop_
_entity.id
_entity.type
_entity.pdbx_description
1 polymer ?
#
loop_
_entity_poly.entity_id
_entity_poly.type
_entity_poly.pdbx_seq_one_letter_code
_entity_poly.pdbx_strand_id
1 'polypeptide(L)'
;MSRDSDEQQQASGSRAVDHGSGTSETPEDRKARLMSAKMPEQRSYDYLSDEDSLCSDCEEVSSDASSAEYYASVSNDGGGPRGIKRVRRTNSPRASLRKRCSSDIKKRKISCSTSSSDNCHTLAEAHAEGRSPRASSGITEELCGPAFDDHCKCDDPQDPVSLQRIWVEGPDGGRKASDEIEFLFSYYEDDKFIRGFSITTLQYMLRQPRPIQHPVSRKVIPDSVLERAEQMVKHLESTGAIDPVTVRDLASLPLKDLTRRDVQQLSLEVWQLMARQSVYVEEDTLVDMDRAQLLMLNSELRSMFTENFTVEQRRLFYPPDGTPFMNIHEAIIGGSEDIPPSSRSLGAVQGILRDLRTILTNAPENMKFMVSYVIVGALAVVSSPIRAREMLSLHIHDSDSDYNE
;
A
#
# COMPACT_ATOMS: atom_id res chain seq x y z
N MET A 1 62.30 -20.32 -65.07
CA MET A 1 60.93 -20.59 -64.57
C MET A 1 60.58 -19.41 -63.67
N SER A 2 60.14 -18.24 -64.17
CA SER A 2 59.41 -17.84 -65.40
C SER A 2 57.91 -18.15 -65.35
N ARG A 3 57.08 -17.17 -65.79
CA ARG A 3 55.60 -17.08 -65.70
C ARG A 3 55.12 -16.48 -64.36
N ASP A 4 54.48 -15.31 -64.28
CA ASP A 4 53.55 -14.55 -65.20
C ASP A 4 52.19 -15.28 -65.36
N SER A 5 50.97 -14.72 -65.33
CA SER A 5 50.39 -13.37 -65.02
C SER A 5 49.01 -13.61 -64.32
N ASP A 6 48.03 -12.73 -64.06
CA ASP A 6 47.67 -11.28 -64.24
C ASP A 6 47.07 -10.80 -62.88
N GLU A 7 46.58 -9.58 -62.54
CA GLU A 7 46.04 -8.33 -63.13
C GLU A 7 44.55 -8.26 -63.58
N GLN A 8 43.69 -7.78 -62.66
CA GLN A 8 42.48 -6.93 -62.85
C GLN A 8 42.06 -6.40 -61.45
N GLN A 9 41.96 -5.11 -61.09
CA GLN A 9 41.34 -3.89 -61.68
C GLN A 9 39.83 -3.73 -61.39
N GLN A 10 39.40 -2.46 -61.28
CA GLN A 10 38.05 -1.93 -60.94
C GLN A 10 37.66 -1.96 -59.44
N ALA A 11 36.99 -0.95 -58.87
CA ALA A 11 36.77 0.45 -59.31
C ALA A 11 36.56 1.39 -58.10
N SER A 12 36.77 2.71 -58.31
CA SER A 12 36.70 3.75 -57.28
C SER A 12 35.28 4.16 -56.89
N GLY A 13 35.02 4.31 -55.58
CA GLY A 13 33.75 4.80 -55.01
C GLY A 13 33.94 5.90 -53.97
N SER A 14 34.50 7.05 -54.36
CA SER A 14 34.79 8.16 -53.44
C SER A 14 33.52 8.81 -52.89
N ARG A 15 33.30 8.73 -51.58
CA ARG A 15 32.22 9.42 -50.87
C ARG A 15 32.81 10.37 -49.83
N ALA A 16 32.64 11.67 -50.03
CA ALA A 16 33.12 12.67 -49.09
C ALA A 16 32.37 12.56 -47.75
N VAL A 17 33.11 12.62 -46.65
CA VAL A 17 32.58 12.76 -45.30
C VAL A 17 32.85 14.18 -44.86
N ASP A 18 31.79 14.91 -44.51
CA ASP A 18 31.87 16.32 -44.12
C ASP A 18 32.32 16.43 -42.65
N HIS A 19 33.45 17.08 -42.40
CA HIS A 19 33.98 17.28 -41.06
C HIS A 19 33.39 18.55 -40.42
N GLY A 20 32.12 18.46 -40.05
CA GLY A 20 31.44 19.50 -39.26
C GLY A 20 32.19 19.79 -37.96
N SER A 21 32.72 21.01 -37.85
CA SER A 21 33.54 21.46 -36.72
C SER A 21 32.69 21.66 -35.46
N GLY A 22 32.63 20.66 -34.59
CA GLY A 22 31.93 20.75 -33.31
C GLY A 22 32.65 21.71 -32.35
N THR A 23 32.08 22.90 -32.14
CA THR A 23 32.51 23.83 -31.09
C THR A 23 32.15 23.27 -29.72
N SER A 24 33.13 23.14 -28.83
CA SER A 24 32.91 22.67 -27.47
C SER A 24 32.20 23.74 -26.61
N GLU A 25 30.88 23.60 -26.40
CA GLU A 25 30.18 24.33 -25.32
C GLU A 25 30.84 24.00 -23.97
N THR A 26 31.05 25.00 -23.12
CA THR A 26 31.65 24.80 -21.80
C THR A 26 30.59 24.38 -20.76
N PRO A 27 30.99 23.78 -19.62
CA PRO A 27 30.06 23.50 -18.52
C PRO A 27 29.35 24.74 -17.95
N GLU A 28 29.91 25.93 -18.13
CA GLU A 28 29.34 27.19 -17.64
C GLU A 28 28.21 27.70 -18.56
N ASP A 29 28.33 27.53 -19.88
CA ASP A 29 27.30 27.88 -20.86
C ASP A 29 25.97 27.14 -20.60
N ARG A 30 26.07 25.84 -20.24
CA ARG A 30 24.92 25.04 -19.81
C ARG A 30 24.24 25.59 -18.55
N LYS A 31 25.01 26.16 -17.61
CA LYS A 31 24.50 26.72 -16.36
C LYS A 31 23.77 28.04 -16.59
N ALA A 32 24.26 28.88 -17.50
CA ALA A 32 23.59 30.11 -17.91
C ALA A 32 22.22 29.83 -18.57
N ARG A 33 22.14 28.81 -19.44
CA ARG A 33 20.88 28.44 -20.11
C ARG A 33 19.76 28.01 -19.16
N LEU A 34 20.06 27.35 -18.04
CA LEU A 34 19.05 26.93 -17.07
C LEU A 34 18.45 28.08 -16.21
N MET A 35 19.12 29.24 -16.10
CA MET A 35 18.64 30.36 -15.29
C MET A 35 17.84 31.43 -16.07
N SER A 36 17.57 31.20 -17.36
CA SER A 36 16.81 32.12 -18.22
C SER A 36 15.36 31.68 -18.50
N ALA A 37 14.89 30.61 -17.82
CA ALA A 37 13.51 30.17 -17.88
C ALA A 37 12.60 31.12 -17.08
N LYS A 38 12.03 32.13 -17.77
CA LYS A 38 11.05 33.06 -17.19
C LYS A 38 9.92 32.31 -16.49
N MET A 39 9.61 32.69 -15.25
CA MET A 39 8.34 32.33 -14.63
C MET A 39 7.19 33.02 -15.39
N PRO A 40 6.05 32.34 -15.60
CA PRO A 40 4.83 33.01 -16.06
C PRO A 40 4.30 33.94 -14.96
N GLU A 41 3.76 35.09 -15.36
CA GLU A 41 3.24 36.09 -14.42
C GLU A 41 2.04 35.56 -13.64
N GLN A 42 2.06 35.72 -12.31
CA GLN A 42 0.87 35.51 -11.49
C GLN A 42 -0.17 36.58 -11.82
N ARG A 43 -1.24 36.20 -12.52
CA ARG A 43 -2.43 37.05 -12.62
C ARG A 43 -3.11 37.07 -11.26
N SER A 44 -3.14 38.23 -10.62
CA SER A 44 -4.07 38.51 -9.53
C SER A 44 -5.51 38.37 -10.04
N TYR A 45 -6.30 37.55 -9.37
CA TYR A 45 -7.75 37.59 -9.51
C TYR A 45 -8.28 38.55 -8.46
N ASP A 46 -8.63 39.76 -8.88
CA ASP A 46 -9.31 40.73 -8.03
C ASP A 46 -10.70 40.19 -7.71
N TYR A 47 -10.96 39.94 -6.42
CA TYR A 47 -12.28 39.58 -5.93
C TYR A 47 -13.17 40.83 -5.95
N LEU A 48 -13.95 41.00 -7.02
CA LEU A 48 -15.02 41.98 -7.04
C LEU A 48 -16.16 41.52 -6.13
N SER A 49 -16.51 42.37 -5.18
CA SER A 49 -17.60 42.17 -4.22
C SER A 49 -18.90 42.73 -4.79
N ASP A 50 -19.67 41.88 -5.48
CA ASP A 50 -21.04 42.20 -5.89
C ASP A 50 -22.01 42.02 -4.70
N GLU A 51 -22.08 43.03 -3.83
CA GLU A 51 -23.32 43.29 -3.08
C GLU A 51 -24.30 43.99 -4.04
N ASP A 52 -25.47 43.40 -4.33
CA ASP A 52 -26.75 44.08 -4.04
C ASP A 52 -28.05 43.28 -4.30
N SER A 53 -29.09 43.64 -3.53
CA SER A 53 -30.49 43.82 -3.97
C SER A 53 -31.50 42.66 -4.22
N LEU A 54 -32.53 42.66 -3.35
CA LEU A 54 -33.97 42.37 -3.58
C LEU A 54 -34.53 40.93 -3.83
N CYS A 55 -35.19 40.40 -2.79
CA CYS A 55 -36.67 40.20 -2.69
C CYS A 55 -36.97 39.54 -1.33
N SER A 56 -37.51 40.23 -0.32
CA SER A 56 -38.92 40.60 -0.10
C SER A 56 -39.90 39.42 0.06
N ASP A 57 -40.48 39.35 1.26
CA ASP A 57 -41.73 38.69 1.66
C ASP A 57 -41.88 37.16 1.51
N CYS A 58 -41.94 36.45 2.64
CA CYS A 58 -43.16 35.69 3.03
C CYS A 58 -43.17 35.26 4.52
N GLU A 59 -44.28 35.62 5.18
CA GLU A 59 -44.98 34.96 6.31
C GLU A 59 -44.24 34.65 7.63
N GLU A 60 -44.80 35.19 8.72
CA GLU A 60 -44.50 34.81 10.10
C GLU A 60 -45.09 33.43 10.46
N VAL A 61 -44.29 32.54 11.05
CA VAL A 61 -44.81 31.42 11.86
C VAL A 61 -44.04 31.34 13.17
N SER A 62 -44.76 31.38 14.28
CA SER A 62 -44.21 31.39 15.63
C SER A 62 -44.32 30.02 16.32
N SER A 63 -43.24 29.59 16.99
CA SER A 63 -43.33 28.80 18.23
C SER A 63 -41.95 28.55 18.88
N ASP A 64 -41.81 29.07 20.10
CA ASP A 64 -41.05 28.57 21.26
C ASP A 64 -40.06 27.39 21.09
N ALA A 65 -38.77 27.68 21.30
CA ALA A 65 -37.79 26.70 21.82
C ALA A 65 -36.72 27.41 22.66
N SER A 66 -36.78 27.26 23.99
CA SER A 66 -35.88 27.95 24.94
C SER A 66 -34.75 27.05 25.45
N SER A 67 -33.50 27.30 25.04
CA SER A 67 -32.29 26.76 25.70
C SER A 67 -31.01 27.52 25.30
N ALA A 68 -30.76 28.67 25.92
CA ALA A 68 -29.47 29.34 25.81
C ALA A 68 -28.49 28.79 26.87
N GLU A 69 -27.60 27.87 26.48
CA GLU A 69 -26.57 27.37 27.39
C GLU A 69 -25.45 28.40 27.61
N TYR A 70 -25.15 28.65 28.88
CA TYR A 70 -24.33 29.77 29.33
C TYR A 70 -22.85 29.36 29.46
N TYR A 71 -22.08 29.51 28.37
CA TYR A 71 -20.63 29.23 28.39
C TYR A 71 -19.87 30.27 29.23
N ALA A 72 -19.71 29.97 30.52
CA ALA A 72 -18.91 30.77 31.45
C ALA A 72 -17.41 30.60 31.15
N SER A 73 -16.78 31.67 30.65
CA SER A 73 -15.34 31.76 30.45
C SER A 73 -14.59 31.89 31.80
N VAL A 74 -13.94 30.80 32.22
CA VAL A 74 -13.09 30.80 33.43
C VAL A 74 -11.68 31.26 33.08
N SER A 75 -11.26 32.39 33.64
CA SER A 75 -9.89 32.86 33.59
C SER A 75 -8.97 31.99 34.47
N ASN A 76 -7.87 31.50 33.90
CA ASN A 76 -6.79 30.87 34.66
C ASN A 76 -5.81 31.95 35.13
N ASP A 77 -5.58 32.03 36.45
CA ASP A 77 -4.59 32.92 37.04
C ASP A 77 -4.00 32.31 38.34
N GLY A 78 -2.77 32.71 38.69
CA GLY A 78 -2.27 32.71 40.07
C GLY A 78 -2.14 31.39 40.86
N GLY A 79 -1.27 30.47 40.44
CA GLY A 79 -0.29 29.71 41.26
C GLY A 79 -0.61 29.08 42.65
N GLY A 80 -0.04 27.89 42.91
CA GLY A 80 0.15 27.37 44.27
C GLY A 80 0.28 25.84 44.39
N PRO A 81 1.43 25.29 44.84
CA PRO A 81 1.61 23.84 44.98
C PRO A 81 0.86 23.28 46.19
N ARG A 82 0.12 22.17 46.03
CA ARG A 82 -0.54 21.45 47.14
C ARG A 82 -0.29 19.95 47.07
N GLY A 83 0.13 19.39 48.20
CA GLY A 83 0.76 18.09 48.29
C GLY A 83 -0.13 16.86 48.02
N ILE A 84 0.52 15.79 47.60
CA ILE A 84 -0.06 14.47 47.27
C ILE A 84 -0.74 13.86 48.51
N LYS A 85 -2.08 13.87 48.55
CA LYS A 85 -2.85 13.08 49.53
C LYS A 85 -3.17 11.70 48.96
N ARG A 86 -2.45 10.67 49.43
CA ARG A 86 -2.81 9.26 49.20
C ARG A 86 -4.21 8.96 49.77
N VAL A 87 -5.20 8.79 48.90
CA VAL A 87 -6.52 8.28 49.30
C VAL A 87 -6.48 6.75 49.30
N ARG A 88 -6.39 6.14 50.49
CA ARG A 88 -6.70 4.71 50.66
C ARG A 88 -8.20 4.50 50.43
N ARG A 89 -8.58 3.76 49.39
CA ARG A 89 -9.90 3.13 49.31
C ARG A 89 -9.82 1.72 49.89
N THR A 90 -10.47 1.51 51.04
CA THR A 90 -10.75 0.20 51.61
C THR A 90 -12.24 -0.15 51.42
N ASN A 91 -12.59 -1.40 51.73
CA ASN A 91 -13.96 -1.94 51.86
C ASN A 91 -14.63 -2.40 50.55
N SER A 92 -14.41 -3.67 50.23
CA SER A 92 -15.41 -4.49 49.52
C SER A 92 -16.55 -4.87 50.47
N PRO A 93 -17.82 -4.85 50.01
CA PRO A 93 -18.92 -5.57 50.66
C PRO A 93 -19.01 -7.01 50.13
N ARG A 94 -18.99 -8.00 51.02
CA ARG A 94 -19.49 -9.35 50.71
C ARG A 94 -21.01 -9.29 50.47
N ALA A 95 -21.48 -9.79 49.33
CA ALA A 95 -22.88 -10.18 49.13
C ALA A 95 -23.00 -11.72 49.07
N SER A 96 -24.14 -12.26 49.51
CA SER A 96 -24.23 -13.67 49.95
C SER A 96 -24.85 -14.63 48.94
N LEU A 97 -24.42 -15.89 49.06
CA LEU A 97 -24.97 -17.07 48.39
C LEU A 97 -26.51 -17.12 48.41
N ARG A 98 -27.12 -17.30 47.23
CA ARG A 98 -28.42 -17.97 47.10
C ARG A 98 -28.38 -19.02 46.01
N LYS A 99 -28.33 -20.30 46.41
CA LYS A 99 -28.65 -21.43 45.53
C LYS A 99 -30.12 -21.32 45.12
N ARG A 100 -30.43 -21.56 43.83
CA ARG A 100 -31.72 -22.09 43.38
C ARG A 100 -31.48 -23.21 42.39
N CYS A 101 -32.33 -24.23 42.44
CA CYS A 101 -32.17 -25.45 41.68
C CYS A 101 -32.82 -25.35 40.29
N SER A 102 -32.18 -25.99 39.32
CA SER A 102 -32.77 -26.93 38.35
C SER A 102 -34.20 -26.69 37.86
N SER A 103 -34.32 -26.38 36.56
CA SER A 103 -35.48 -26.76 35.75
C SER A 103 -35.12 -26.84 34.25
N ASP A 104 -35.42 -27.99 33.63
CA ASP A 104 -35.78 -28.17 32.21
C ASP A 104 -34.89 -27.59 31.09
N ILE A 105 -33.80 -28.29 30.74
CA ILE A 105 -33.22 -28.19 29.38
C ILE A 105 -34.13 -28.93 28.39
N LYS A 106 -35.20 -28.25 27.93
CA LYS A 106 -36.07 -28.74 26.85
C LYS A 106 -35.34 -28.65 25.52
N LYS A 107 -34.79 -29.78 25.06
CA LYS A 107 -34.15 -29.96 23.74
C LYS A 107 -35.11 -29.61 22.60
N ARG A 108 -35.13 -28.35 22.16
CA ARG A 108 -35.75 -27.96 20.89
C ARG A 108 -34.88 -28.49 19.74
N LYS A 109 -35.41 -29.42 18.94
CA LYS A 109 -34.83 -29.75 17.64
C LYS A 109 -34.95 -28.52 16.75
N ILE A 110 -33.83 -27.88 16.41
CA ILE A 110 -33.79 -26.92 15.31
C ILE A 110 -33.64 -27.75 14.04
N SER A 111 -34.71 -27.83 13.25
CA SER A 111 -34.69 -28.45 11.92
C SER A 111 -34.15 -27.43 10.92
N CYS A 112 -32.84 -27.46 10.67
CA CYS A 112 -32.25 -26.67 9.58
C CYS A 112 -32.77 -27.21 8.23
N SER A 113 -33.60 -26.43 7.56
CA SER A 113 -34.07 -26.71 6.20
C SER A 113 -32.95 -26.47 5.19
N THR A 114 -32.43 -27.53 4.60
CA THR A 114 -31.42 -27.48 3.54
C THR A 114 -32.06 -27.10 2.20
N SER A 115 -31.82 -25.87 1.73
CA SER A 115 -32.19 -25.41 0.39
C SER A 115 -31.38 -24.16 0.03
N SER A 116 -30.94 -24.05 -1.23
CA SER A 116 -29.97 -23.06 -1.75
C SER A 116 -28.51 -23.40 -1.40
N SER A 117 -27.92 -24.32 -2.18
CA SER A 117 -26.53 -24.76 -2.06
C SER A 117 -25.84 -24.82 -3.43
N ASP A 118 -26.07 -23.78 -4.23
CA ASP A 118 -25.69 -23.69 -5.63
C ASP A 118 -24.84 -22.41 -5.83
N ASN A 119 -23.69 -22.54 -6.51
CA ASN A 119 -22.61 -21.54 -6.70
C ASN A 119 -21.49 -21.45 -5.63
N CYS A 120 -20.99 -22.58 -5.13
CA CYS A 120 -19.65 -22.68 -4.51
C CYS A 120 -18.79 -23.84 -5.07
N HIS A 121 -19.13 -24.28 -6.28
CA HIS A 121 -18.34 -25.12 -7.19
C HIS A 121 -18.30 -24.32 -8.53
N THR A 122 -17.20 -24.18 -9.27
CA THR A 122 -15.84 -24.73 -9.13
C THR A 122 -14.77 -23.68 -9.47
N LEU A 123 -13.60 -23.76 -8.82
CA LEU A 123 -12.32 -23.29 -9.37
C LEU A 123 -11.27 -24.40 -9.23
N ALA A 124 -11.12 -24.97 -8.03
CA ALA A 124 -10.20 -26.07 -7.76
C ALA A 124 -10.37 -27.29 -8.69
N GLU A 125 -11.61 -27.67 -9.03
CA GLU A 125 -11.89 -28.82 -9.90
C GLU A 125 -11.60 -28.55 -11.39
N ALA A 126 -11.45 -27.29 -11.82
CA ALA A 126 -11.10 -26.95 -13.20
C ALA A 126 -9.63 -27.25 -13.55
N HIS A 127 -8.76 -27.37 -12.53
CA HIS A 127 -7.33 -27.66 -12.74
C HIS A 127 -7.02 -29.15 -12.97
N ALA A 128 -8.01 -30.05 -12.82
CA ALA A 128 -7.82 -31.49 -13.00
C ALA A 128 -7.64 -31.89 -14.49
N GLU A 129 -8.20 -31.12 -15.44
CA GLU A 129 -8.20 -31.47 -16.87
C GLU A 129 -7.17 -30.69 -17.71
N GLY A 130 -5.90 -30.73 -17.28
CA GLY A 130 -4.79 -30.92 -18.21
C GLY A 130 -4.36 -29.75 -19.13
N ARG A 131 -4.88 -28.54 -18.96
CA ARG A 131 -4.31 -27.31 -19.57
C ARG A 131 -4.21 -26.17 -18.58
N SER A 132 -3.01 -25.93 -18.07
CA SER A 132 -2.70 -24.68 -17.35
C SER A 132 -2.91 -23.48 -18.30
N PRO A 133 -3.52 -22.36 -17.84
CA PRO A 133 -3.75 -21.18 -18.67
C PRO A 133 -2.46 -20.57 -19.26
N ARG A 134 -1.30 -20.90 -18.68
CA ARG A 134 0.03 -20.60 -19.24
C ARG A 134 0.18 -21.01 -20.71
N ALA A 135 -0.36 -22.16 -21.11
CA ALA A 135 -0.19 -22.70 -22.46
C ALA A 135 -0.83 -21.84 -23.57
N SER A 136 -1.84 -21.04 -23.24
CA SER A 136 -2.50 -20.09 -24.17
C SER A 136 -1.81 -18.72 -24.25
N SER A 137 -0.96 -18.38 -23.28
CA SER A 137 -0.36 -17.04 -23.17
C SER A 137 0.77 -16.75 -24.16
N GLY A 138 1.39 -17.79 -24.73
CA GLY A 138 2.54 -17.65 -25.64
C GLY A 138 3.85 -17.19 -24.98
N ILE A 139 3.92 -17.13 -23.64
CA ILE A 139 5.11 -16.73 -22.89
C ILE A 139 6.16 -17.85 -22.93
N THR A 140 7.44 -17.48 -23.01
CA THR A 140 8.58 -18.39 -23.06
C THR A 140 9.36 -18.43 -21.74
N GLU A 141 10.11 -19.52 -21.53
CA GLU A 141 11.11 -19.62 -20.45
C GLU A 141 12.10 -18.45 -20.48
N GLU A 142 12.49 -17.98 -21.68
CA GLU A 142 13.36 -16.82 -21.87
C GLU A 142 12.79 -15.54 -21.20
N LEU A 143 11.48 -15.28 -21.33
CA LEU A 143 10.83 -14.12 -20.68
C LEU A 143 10.65 -14.30 -19.17
N CYS A 144 10.20 -15.49 -18.72
CA CYS A 144 9.92 -15.74 -17.30
C CYS A 144 11.17 -16.05 -16.45
N GLY A 145 12.24 -16.55 -17.04
CA GLY A 145 13.48 -16.93 -16.34
C GLY A 145 13.45 -18.33 -15.68
N PRO A 146 14.46 -18.63 -14.85
CA PRO A 146 14.82 -20.01 -14.48
C PRO A 146 13.77 -20.78 -13.66
N ALA A 147 12.81 -20.09 -13.03
CA ALA A 147 11.70 -20.70 -12.27
C ALA A 147 10.39 -20.86 -13.07
N PHE A 148 10.41 -20.67 -14.40
CA PHE A 148 9.23 -20.76 -15.26
C PHE A 148 8.48 -22.10 -15.15
N ASP A 149 9.20 -23.21 -15.36
CA ASP A 149 8.65 -24.57 -15.29
C ASP A 149 8.40 -25.05 -13.85
N ASP A 150 9.15 -24.50 -12.89
CA ASP A 150 9.10 -24.90 -11.48
C ASP A 150 9.38 -23.71 -10.55
N HIS A 151 8.33 -23.25 -9.89
CA HIS A 151 8.38 -22.20 -8.87
C HIS A 151 9.25 -22.59 -7.66
N CYS A 152 9.40 -23.88 -7.37
CA CYS A 152 10.16 -24.38 -6.21
C CYS A 152 11.67 -24.08 -6.32
N LYS A 153 12.15 -23.74 -7.52
CA LYS A 153 13.51 -23.26 -7.78
C LYS A 153 13.81 -21.88 -7.16
N CYS A 154 12.80 -21.05 -6.90
CA CYS A 154 13.02 -19.77 -6.23
C CYS A 154 13.54 -19.98 -4.79
N ASP A 155 14.54 -19.21 -4.38
CA ASP A 155 15.04 -19.27 -3.00
C ASP A 155 14.04 -18.67 -2.00
N ASP A 156 13.37 -17.60 -2.41
CA ASP A 156 12.35 -16.92 -1.61
C ASP A 156 11.01 -17.69 -1.70
N PRO A 157 10.34 -18.00 -0.57
CA PRO A 157 9.05 -18.72 -0.55
C PRO A 157 7.84 -17.83 -0.90
N GLN A 158 8.01 -16.51 -0.84
CA GLN A 158 6.98 -15.50 -1.05
C GLN A 158 7.53 -14.37 -1.91
N ASP A 159 6.66 -13.72 -2.68
CA ASP A 159 6.95 -12.44 -3.31
C ASP A 159 7.29 -11.41 -2.21
N PRO A 160 8.45 -10.72 -2.29
CA PRO A 160 8.93 -9.84 -1.22
C PRO A 160 8.21 -8.48 -1.15
N VAL A 161 7.09 -8.31 -1.88
CA VAL A 161 6.26 -7.10 -1.95
C VAL A 161 4.78 -7.43 -1.82
N SER A 162 4.23 -8.37 -2.62
CA SER A 162 2.83 -8.78 -2.56
C SER A 162 2.54 -9.85 -1.52
N LEU A 163 3.59 -10.49 -0.96
CA LEU A 163 3.54 -11.57 0.04
C LEU A 163 2.85 -12.87 -0.43
N GLN A 164 2.38 -12.90 -1.69
CA GLN A 164 1.86 -14.09 -2.34
C GLN A 164 2.93 -15.18 -2.32
N ARG A 165 2.55 -16.39 -1.90
CA ARG A 165 3.46 -17.54 -1.84
C ARG A 165 3.85 -17.95 -3.26
N ILE A 166 5.15 -18.11 -3.48
CA ILE A 166 5.73 -18.70 -4.70
C ILE A 166 5.68 -20.23 -4.57
N TRP A 167 6.04 -20.76 -3.40
CA TRP A 167 5.95 -22.16 -3.02
C TRP A 167 5.64 -22.31 -1.53
N VAL A 168 5.22 -23.51 -1.14
CA VAL A 168 4.97 -23.92 0.26
C VAL A 168 5.76 -25.18 0.59
N GLU A 169 6.16 -25.30 1.85
CA GLU A 169 6.77 -26.53 2.37
C GLU A 169 5.66 -27.53 2.74
N GLY A 170 5.81 -28.77 2.27
CA GLY A 170 4.91 -29.88 2.53
C GLY A 170 5.21 -30.59 3.87
N PRO A 171 4.32 -31.49 4.33
CA PRO A 171 4.53 -32.26 5.57
C PRO A 171 5.74 -33.21 5.54
N ASP A 172 6.37 -33.37 4.37
CA ASP A 172 7.56 -34.17 4.09
C ASP A 172 8.84 -33.31 3.97
N GLY A 173 8.76 -31.98 4.10
CA GLY A 173 9.84 -31.04 3.82
C GLY A 173 10.07 -30.77 2.33
N GLY A 174 9.20 -31.31 1.45
CA GLY A 174 9.24 -31.03 0.02
C GLY A 174 8.69 -29.64 -0.31
N ARG A 175 9.27 -28.94 -1.29
CA ARG A 175 8.65 -27.72 -1.84
C ARG A 175 7.55 -28.09 -2.83
N LYS A 176 6.37 -27.47 -2.71
CA LYS A 176 5.28 -27.51 -3.70
C LYS A 176 5.01 -26.10 -4.21
N ALA A 177 4.90 -25.92 -5.53
CA ALA A 177 4.44 -24.67 -6.12
C ALA A 177 3.09 -24.24 -5.52
N SER A 178 2.98 -22.93 -5.26
CA SER A 178 1.77 -22.30 -4.75
C SER A 178 0.82 -21.93 -5.87
N ASP A 179 -0.48 -22.05 -5.60
CA ASP A 179 -1.56 -21.66 -6.51
C ASP A 179 -1.89 -20.14 -6.39
N GLU A 180 -1.20 -19.40 -5.52
CA GLU A 180 -1.42 -17.95 -5.27
C GLU A 180 -0.79 -17.03 -6.35
N ILE A 181 0.16 -17.50 -7.15
CA ILE A 181 0.83 -16.71 -8.21
C ILE A 181 0.54 -17.28 -9.59
N GLU A 182 -0.29 -16.55 -10.34
CA GLU A 182 -0.66 -16.88 -11.73
C GLU A 182 0.57 -16.81 -12.67
N PHE A 183 1.24 -15.65 -12.69
CA PHE A 183 2.42 -15.36 -13.49
C PHE A 183 3.62 -14.98 -12.60
N LEU A 184 4.68 -15.79 -12.68
CA LEU A 184 5.95 -15.59 -11.97
C LEU A 184 7.04 -15.13 -12.95
N PHE A 185 7.65 -13.99 -12.68
CA PHE A 185 8.94 -13.59 -13.25
C PHE A 185 10.07 -13.99 -12.29
N SER A 186 11.20 -14.43 -12.83
CA SER A 186 12.35 -14.88 -12.05
C SER A 186 13.68 -14.52 -12.70
N TYR A 187 14.74 -14.36 -11.89
CA TYR A 187 16.09 -14.06 -12.37
C TYR A 187 17.17 -14.53 -11.38
N TYR A 188 18.40 -14.66 -11.87
CA TYR A 188 19.57 -14.97 -11.04
C TYR A 188 20.15 -13.69 -10.41
N GLU A 189 20.27 -13.68 -9.08
CA GLU A 189 21.05 -12.71 -8.30
C GLU A 189 22.43 -13.32 -7.99
N ASP A 190 23.49 -12.67 -8.48
CA ASP A 190 24.91 -13.05 -8.34
C ASP A 190 25.21 -14.54 -8.66
N ASP A 191 24.56 -15.09 -9.68
CA ASP A 191 24.62 -16.52 -10.10
C ASP A 191 24.32 -17.54 -8.99
N LYS A 192 23.81 -17.08 -7.83
CA LYS A 192 23.65 -17.88 -6.62
C LYS A 192 22.21 -18.05 -6.18
N PHE A 193 21.38 -17.03 -6.31
CA PHE A 193 19.99 -17.05 -5.86
C PHE A 193 19.03 -16.88 -7.02
N ILE A 194 17.94 -17.65 -7.06
CA ILE A 194 16.82 -17.44 -7.96
C ILE A 194 15.77 -16.61 -7.23
N ARG A 195 15.69 -15.33 -7.59
CA ARG A 195 14.67 -14.40 -7.08
C ARG A 195 13.38 -14.54 -7.88
N GLY A 196 12.24 -14.46 -7.21
CA GLY A 196 10.92 -14.53 -7.82
C GLY A 196 10.06 -13.29 -7.51
N PHE A 197 9.28 -12.87 -8.51
CA PHE A 197 8.28 -11.81 -8.40
C PHE A 197 6.99 -12.23 -9.11
N SER A 198 5.85 -12.00 -8.45
CA SER A 198 4.56 -11.90 -9.10
C SER A 198 4.58 -10.81 -10.17
N ILE A 199 3.82 -10.99 -11.26
CA ILE A 199 3.69 -9.97 -12.30
C ILE A 199 3.12 -8.64 -11.74
N THR A 200 2.24 -8.73 -10.74
CA THR A 200 1.67 -7.60 -10.00
C THR A 200 2.78 -6.75 -9.38
N THR A 201 3.65 -7.34 -8.55
CA THR A 201 4.84 -6.66 -7.99
C THR A 201 5.72 -6.05 -9.09
N LEU A 202 5.93 -6.79 -10.18
CA LEU A 202 6.78 -6.36 -11.29
C LEU A 202 6.25 -5.09 -11.98
N GLN A 203 4.94 -4.98 -12.22
CA GLN A 203 4.30 -3.78 -12.79
C GLN A 203 4.50 -2.53 -11.89
N TYR A 204 4.55 -2.67 -10.56
CA TYR A 204 4.87 -1.54 -9.67
C TYR A 204 6.36 -1.23 -9.64
N MET A 205 7.22 -2.25 -9.51
CA MET A 205 8.66 -2.05 -9.41
C MET A 205 9.23 -1.35 -10.66
N LEU A 206 8.76 -1.70 -11.86
CA LEU A 206 9.17 -1.07 -13.12
C LEU A 206 8.75 0.40 -13.26
N ARG A 207 7.82 0.90 -12.42
CA ARG A 207 7.41 2.32 -12.37
C ARG A 207 8.28 3.15 -11.42
N GLN A 208 9.17 2.52 -10.63
CA GLN A 208 10.08 3.22 -9.72
C GLN A 208 11.27 3.84 -10.48
N PRO A 209 11.82 4.99 -10.03
CA PRO A 209 13.00 5.57 -10.66
C PRO A 209 14.22 4.64 -10.53
N ARG A 210 14.90 4.36 -11.66
CA ARG A 210 16.14 3.56 -11.67
C ARG A 210 17.27 4.30 -10.90
N PRO A 211 18.21 3.59 -10.24
CA PRO A 211 18.35 2.14 -10.18
C PRO A 211 17.33 1.47 -9.25
N ILE A 212 16.65 0.43 -9.76
CA ILE A 212 15.73 -0.39 -8.98
C ILE A 212 16.54 -1.40 -8.16
N GLN A 213 16.21 -1.54 -6.87
CA GLN A 213 16.86 -2.48 -5.96
C GLN A 213 15.92 -3.62 -5.60
N HIS A 214 16.46 -4.83 -5.43
CA HIS A 214 15.71 -5.97 -4.93
C HIS A 214 15.25 -5.73 -3.47
N PRO A 215 13.95 -5.92 -3.11
CA PRO A 215 13.41 -5.45 -1.83
C PRO A 215 14.05 -6.07 -0.58
N VAL A 216 14.51 -7.33 -0.66
CA VAL A 216 15.16 -8.02 0.46
C VAL A 216 16.67 -7.75 0.50
N SER A 217 17.38 -8.06 -0.59
CA SER A 217 18.86 -8.04 -0.64
C SER A 217 19.47 -6.66 -0.88
N ARG A 218 18.67 -5.67 -1.31
CA ARG A 218 19.06 -4.29 -1.69
C ARG A 218 20.11 -4.15 -2.77
N LYS A 219 20.47 -5.25 -3.44
CA LYS A 219 21.28 -5.22 -4.65
C LYS A 219 20.50 -4.56 -5.80
N VAL A 220 21.22 -3.86 -6.67
CA VAL A 220 20.63 -3.28 -7.88
C VAL A 220 20.28 -4.42 -8.85
N ILE A 221 19.05 -4.42 -9.36
CA ILE A 221 18.61 -5.38 -10.37
C ILE A 221 19.22 -4.94 -11.71
N PRO A 222 19.91 -5.83 -12.46
CA PRO A 222 20.55 -5.44 -13.73
C PRO A 222 19.55 -4.90 -14.75
N ASP A 223 19.93 -3.87 -15.51
CA ASP A 223 19.04 -3.23 -16.50
C ASP A 223 18.51 -4.23 -17.55
N SER A 224 19.30 -5.24 -17.95
CA SER A 224 18.87 -6.31 -18.85
C SER A 224 17.79 -7.24 -18.25
N VAL A 225 17.78 -7.40 -16.92
CA VAL A 225 16.70 -8.12 -16.21
C VAL A 225 15.44 -7.26 -16.17
N LEU A 226 15.58 -5.94 -15.97
CA LEU A 226 14.47 -4.98 -15.99
C LEU A 226 13.85 -4.85 -17.40
N GLU A 227 14.66 -4.82 -18.45
CA GLU A 227 14.20 -4.80 -19.86
C GLU A 227 13.42 -6.07 -20.22
N ARG A 228 13.86 -7.23 -19.73
CA ARG A 228 13.16 -8.52 -19.91
C ARG A 228 11.85 -8.59 -19.12
N ALA A 229 11.84 -8.04 -17.90
CA ALA A 229 10.62 -7.84 -17.12
C ALA A 229 9.61 -6.92 -17.83
N GLU A 230 10.08 -5.80 -18.38
CA GLU A 230 9.25 -4.89 -19.18
C GLU A 230 8.66 -5.59 -20.42
N GLN A 231 9.41 -6.48 -21.08
CA GLN A 231 8.92 -7.28 -22.22
C GLN A 231 7.82 -8.26 -21.79
N MET A 232 8.01 -8.96 -20.67
CA MET A 232 7.00 -9.88 -20.12
C MET A 232 5.69 -9.15 -19.76
N VAL A 233 5.78 -7.99 -19.10
CA VAL A 233 4.61 -7.14 -18.79
C VAL A 233 3.89 -6.70 -20.07
N LYS A 234 4.62 -6.11 -21.03
CA LYS A 234 4.02 -5.62 -22.30
C LYS A 234 3.36 -6.75 -23.09
N HIS A 235 3.94 -7.95 -23.08
CA HIS A 235 3.36 -9.15 -23.71
C HIS A 235 2.04 -9.57 -23.04
N LEU A 236 2.02 -9.68 -21.71
CA LEU A 236 0.82 -10.03 -20.93
C LEU A 236 -0.30 -8.98 -21.06
N GLU A 237 0.04 -7.69 -21.08
CA GLU A 237 -0.91 -6.61 -21.33
C GLU A 237 -1.47 -6.68 -22.77
N SER A 238 -0.61 -6.92 -23.78
CA SER A 238 -1.04 -7.02 -25.18
C SER A 238 -1.90 -8.25 -25.51
N THR A 239 -1.77 -9.31 -24.73
CA THR A 239 -2.58 -10.54 -24.84
C THR A 239 -3.87 -10.46 -24.01
N GLY A 240 -4.07 -9.41 -23.20
CA GLY A 240 -5.19 -9.28 -22.27
C GLY A 240 -5.14 -10.27 -21.10
N ALA A 241 -3.96 -10.82 -20.82
CA ALA A 241 -3.73 -11.77 -19.73
C ALA A 241 -3.52 -11.06 -18.37
N ILE A 242 -3.08 -9.79 -18.39
CA ILE A 242 -3.14 -8.88 -17.23
C ILE A 242 -3.72 -7.53 -17.68
N ASP A 243 -4.36 -6.81 -16.76
CA ASP A 243 -4.74 -5.42 -17.00
C ASP A 243 -3.51 -4.51 -16.97
N PRO A 244 -3.42 -3.51 -17.86
CA PRO A 244 -2.35 -2.52 -17.81
C PRO A 244 -2.52 -1.61 -16.58
N VAL A 245 -1.49 -1.54 -15.73
CA VAL A 245 -1.51 -0.70 -14.52
C VAL A 245 -1.63 0.78 -14.90
N THR A 246 -2.82 1.33 -14.74
CA THR A 246 -3.11 2.70 -15.19
C THR A 246 -2.34 3.73 -14.37
N VAL A 247 -1.80 4.75 -15.04
CA VAL A 247 -1.13 5.89 -14.38
C VAL A 247 -2.19 6.89 -13.90
N ARG A 248 -3.09 6.42 -13.04
CA ARG A 248 -4.06 7.22 -12.30
C ARG A 248 -3.53 7.42 -10.89
N ASP A 249 -3.73 8.61 -10.33
CA ASP A 249 -3.45 8.84 -8.91
C ASP A 249 -4.64 8.33 -8.08
N LEU A 250 -4.57 7.07 -7.67
CA LEU A 250 -5.67 6.40 -6.96
C LEU A 250 -6.01 7.05 -5.60
N ALA A 251 -5.07 7.80 -5.03
CA ALA A 251 -5.27 8.59 -3.83
C ALA A 251 -6.15 9.85 -4.03
N SER A 252 -6.42 10.25 -5.28
CA SER A 252 -7.31 11.37 -5.65
C SER A 252 -8.50 10.95 -6.52
N LEU A 253 -8.70 9.65 -6.76
CA LEU A 253 -9.80 9.12 -7.58
C LEU A 253 -11.17 9.40 -6.91
N PRO A 254 -12.19 9.92 -7.62
CA PRO A 254 -13.50 10.21 -7.02
C PRO A 254 -14.20 8.95 -6.51
N LEU A 255 -14.89 9.06 -5.37
CA LEU A 255 -15.51 7.93 -4.66
C LEU A 255 -16.52 7.11 -5.49
N LYS A 256 -17.17 7.75 -6.48
CA LYS A 256 -18.09 7.11 -7.43
C LYS A 256 -17.40 6.22 -8.47
N ASP A 257 -16.10 6.46 -8.72
CA ASP A 257 -15.29 5.78 -9.73
C ASP A 257 -14.31 4.76 -9.08
N LEU A 258 -14.28 4.71 -7.73
CA LEU A 258 -13.36 3.92 -6.91
C LEU A 258 -13.85 2.46 -6.75
N THR A 259 -13.11 1.49 -7.28
CA THR A 259 -13.38 0.05 -7.10
C THR A 259 -12.60 -0.55 -5.92
N ARG A 260 -12.96 -1.77 -5.49
CA ARG A 260 -12.16 -2.52 -4.50
C ARG A 260 -10.70 -2.69 -4.97
N ARG A 261 -10.50 -2.94 -6.28
CA ARG A 261 -9.18 -3.18 -6.87
C ARG A 261 -8.29 -1.94 -6.89
N ASP A 262 -8.87 -0.76 -7.10
CA ASP A 262 -8.13 0.52 -6.97
C ASP A 262 -7.63 0.71 -5.52
N VAL A 263 -8.43 0.31 -4.53
CA VAL A 263 -8.05 0.40 -3.11
C VAL A 263 -7.02 -0.68 -2.74
N GLN A 264 -7.14 -1.92 -3.24
CA GLN A 264 -6.13 -2.97 -3.09
C GLN A 264 -4.79 -2.53 -3.70
N GLN A 265 -4.78 -2.00 -4.92
CA GLN A 265 -3.59 -1.42 -5.55
C GLN A 265 -2.99 -0.29 -4.71
N LEU A 266 -3.80 0.67 -4.24
CA LEU A 266 -3.31 1.78 -3.41
C LEU A 266 -2.75 1.27 -2.07
N SER A 267 -3.32 0.18 -1.52
CA SER A 267 -2.84 -0.50 -0.32
C SER A 267 -1.44 -1.07 -0.55
N LEU A 268 -1.25 -1.81 -1.65
CA LEU A 268 0.04 -2.34 -2.07
C LEU A 268 1.08 -1.24 -2.37
N GLU A 269 0.69 -0.15 -3.05
CA GLU A 269 1.57 1.02 -3.30
C GLU A 269 2.03 1.68 -1.98
N VAL A 270 1.20 1.70 -0.93
CA VAL A 270 1.57 2.20 0.41
C VAL A 270 2.46 1.22 1.16
N TRP A 271 2.15 -0.08 1.16
CA TRP A 271 2.94 -1.10 1.84
C TRP A 271 4.33 -1.28 1.21
N GLN A 272 4.51 -1.03 -0.10
CA GLN A 272 5.83 -0.95 -0.74
C GLN A 272 6.76 0.10 -0.11
N LEU A 273 6.23 1.21 0.41
CA LEU A 273 7.02 2.22 1.11
C LEU A 273 7.52 1.71 2.48
N MET A 274 6.80 0.75 3.08
CA MET A 274 7.11 0.13 4.38
C MET A 274 7.96 -1.15 4.23
N ALA A 275 7.81 -1.89 3.14
CA ALA A 275 8.61 -3.08 2.81
C ALA A 275 10.12 -2.78 2.75
N ARG A 276 10.50 -1.52 2.47
CA ARG A 276 11.87 -1.00 2.61
C ARG A 276 12.46 -1.16 4.03
N GLN A 277 11.65 -1.51 5.02
CA GLN A 277 12.02 -1.61 6.43
C GLN A 277 11.69 -3.00 7.03
N SER A 278 11.47 -4.00 6.16
CA SER A 278 11.06 -5.37 6.53
C SER A 278 9.71 -5.47 7.24
N VAL A 279 8.86 -4.45 7.09
CA VAL A 279 7.47 -4.46 7.54
C VAL A 279 6.57 -4.93 6.40
N TYR A 280 5.76 -5.96 6.66
CA TYR A 280 5.01 -6.69 5.65
C TYR A 280 3.52 -6.81 6.04
N VAL A 281 2.66 -6.11 5.30
CA VAL A 281 1.20 -6.05 5.49
C VAL A 281 0.53 -6.48 4.19
N GLU A 282 -0.47 -7.35 4.27
CA GLU A 282 -1.25 -7.82 3.11
C GLU A 282 -2.18 -6.71 2.59
N GLU A 283 -2.32 -6.58 1.26
CA GLU A 283 -3.07 -5.48 0.63
C GLU A 283 -4.55 -5.42 1.07
N ASP A 284 -5.19 -6.58 1.27
CA ASP A 284 -6.57 -6.69 1.75
C ASP A 284 -6.77 -6.31 3.23
N THR A 285 -5.69 -6.17 4.02
CA THR A 285 -5.78 -5.97 5.50
C THR A 285 -6.66 -4.79 5.90
N LEU A 286 -6.65 -3.70 5.12
CA LEU A 286 -7.52 -2.54 5.30
C LEU A 286 -8.88 -2.68 4.61
N VAL A 287 -8.90 -3.40 3.48
CA VAL A 287 -10.05 -3.48 2.56
C VAL A 287 -11.18 -4.32 3.15
N ASP A 288 -10.83 -5.33 3.95
CA ASP A 288 -11.76 -6.19 4.68
C ASP A 288 -12.07 -5.72 6.12
N MET A 289 -11.61 -4.53 6.52
CA MET A 289 -12.00 -3.95 7.82
C MET A 289 -13.45 -3.45 7.81
N ASP A 290 -14.20 -3.76 8.87
CA ASP A 290 -15.52 -3.20 9.08
C ASP A 290 -15.46 -1.71 9.49
N ARG A 291 -16.61 -1.04 9.49
CA ARG A 291 -16.74 0.38 9.84
C ARG A 291 -16.23 0.72 11.25
N ALA A 292 -16.38 -0.18 12.22
CA ALA A 292 -15.91 0.04 13.59
C ALA A 292 -14.38 -0.16 13.68
N GLN A 293 -13.84 -1.14 12.97
CA GLN A 293 -12.40 -1.34 12.82
C GLN A 293 -11.72 -0.14 12.15
N LEU A 294 -12.27 0.40 11.06
CA LEU A 294 -11.74 1.58 10.37
C LEU A 294 -11.77 2.84 11.26
N LEU A 295 -12.86 3.07 12.00
CA LEU A 295 -12.95 4.17 12.97
C LEU A 295 -11.96 4.01 14.13
N MET A 296 -11.76 2.78 14.63
CA MET A 296 -10.78 2.47 15.66
C MET A 296 -9.35 2.72 15.14
N LEU A 297 -9.00 2.18 13.97
CA LEU A 297 -7.68 2.33 13.37
C LEU A 297 -7.33 3.80 13.13
N ASN A 298 -8.26 4.59 12.62
CA ASN A 298 -8.05 6.03 12.44
C ASN A 298 -7.85 6.76 13.78
N SER A 299 -8.51 6.32 14.85
CA SER A 299 -8.29 6.85 16.20
C SER A 299 -6.89 6.51 16.73
N GLU A 300 -6.47 5.24 16.61
CA GLU A 300 -5.16 4.76 17.04
C GLU A 300 -4.01 5.41 16.25
N LEU A 301 -4.12 5.45 14.91
CA LEU A 301 -3.17 6.13 14.03
C LEU A 301 -3.00 7.60 14.45
N ARG A 302 -4.11 8.32 14.67
CA ARG A 302 -4.08 9.72 15.09
C ARG A 302 -3.48 9.91 16.49
N SER A 303 -3.78 9.03 17.45
CA SER A 303 -3.23 9.12 18.82
C SER A 303 -1.74 8.83 18.81
N MET A 304 -1.32 7.66 18.30
CA MET A 304 0.09 7.25 18.27
C MET A 304 0.94 8.23 17.45
N PHE A 305 0.45 8.75 16.32
CA PHE A 305 1.16 9.77 15.53
C PHE A 305 1.29 11.12 16.26
N THR A 306 0.29 11.48 17.09
CA THR A 306 0.33 12.71 17.91
C THR A 306 1.26 12.57 19.12
N GLU A 307 1.35 11.36 19.69
CA GLU A 307 2.14 11.06 20.89
C GLU A 307 3.64 10.83 20.59
N ASN A 308 3.97 10.22 19.44
CA ASN A 308 5.35 9.86 19.09
C ASN A 308 6.14 10.95 18.34
N PHE A 309 5.48 11.98 17.80
CA PHE A 309 6.11 13.02 16.96
C PHE A 309 5.76 14.44 17.39
N THR A 310 6.72 15.36 17.36
CA THR A 310 6.49 16.78 17.66
C THR A 310 5.65 17.47 16.58
N VAL A 311 5.11 18.66 16.87
CA VAL A 311 4.30 19.43 15.90
C VAL A 311 5.08 19.72 14.61
N GLU A 312 6.38 20.01 14.75
CA GLU A 312 7.31 20.30 13.65
C GLU A 312 7.56 19.05 12.80
N GLN A 313 7.76 17.90 13.43
CA GLN A 313 7.91 16.61 12.74
C GLN A 313 6.62 16.23 12.00
N ARG A 314 5.45 16.35 12.65
CA ARG A 314 4.17 16.05 11.99
C ARG A 314 3.90 16.96 10.79
N ARG A 315 4.23 18.25 10.88
CA ARG A 315 4.15 19.20 9.74
C ARG A 315 5.12 18.89 8.61
N LEU A 316 6.30 18.34 8.93
CA LEU A 316 7.26 17.88 7.93
C LEU A 316 6.74 16.64 7.18
N PHE A 317 6.06 15.71 7.87
CA PHE A 317 5.53 14.49 7.25
C PHE A 317 4.19 14.75 6.53
N TYR A 318 3.35 15.62 7.08
CA TYR A 318 2.02 15.93 6.57
C TYR A 318 1.80 17.46 6.57
N PRO A 319 2.34 18.18 5.56
CA PRO A 319 2.19 19.62 5.45
C PRO A 319 0.77 20.02 4.99
N PRO A 320 0.28 21.22 5.34
CA PRO A 320 0.98 22.28 6.07
C PRO A 320 0.79 22.25 7.59
N ASP A 321 -0.19 21.50 8.09
CA ASP A 321 -0.72 21.62 9.46
C ASP A 321 -0.13 20.60 10.45
N GLY A 322 0.21 19.41 9.97
CA GLY A 322 0.62 18.24 10.76
C GLY A 322 -0.55 17.41 11.31
N THR A 323 -1.72 17.47 10.67
CA THR A 323 -2.96 16.79 11.12
C THR A 323 -3.59 15.86 10.07
N PRO A 324 -2.96 14.69 9.79
CA PRO A 324 -3.58 13.61 9.02
C PRO A 324 -4.76 12.96 9.76
N PHE A 325 -5.50 12.09 9.07
CA PHE A 325 -6.54 11.21 9.65
C PHE A 325 -7.77 11.95 10.22
N MET A 326 -8.05 13.17 9.76
CA MET A 326 -9.21 13.94 10.24
C MET A 326 -10.50 13.64 9.46
N ASN A 327 -10.39 13.38 8.15
CA ASN A 327 -11.55 13.41 7.24
C ASN A 327 -12.33 12.08 7.15
N ILE A 328 -11.93 11.03 7.88
CA ILE A 328 -12.62 9.72 7.81
C ILE A 328 -14.07 9.78 8.27
N HIS A 329 -14.40 10.67 9.22
CA HIS A 329 -15.76 10.82 9.73
C HIS A 329 -16.70 11.33 8.64
N GLU A 330 -16.22 12.22 7.77
CA GLU A 330 -16.99 12.71 6.61
C GLU A 330 -17.20 11.58 5.59
N ALA A 331 -16.15 10.83 5.24
CA ALA A 331 -16.24 9.69 4.33
C ALA A 331 -17.21 8.58 4.81
N ILE A 332 -17.21 8.28 6.12
CA ILE A 332 -18.04 7.22 6.72
C ILE A 332 -19.48 7.69 7.01
N ILE A 333 -19.67 8.95 7.42
CA ILE A 333 -20.95 9.44 7.97
C ILE A 333 -21.63 10.44 7.02
N GLY A 334 -20.87 11.37 6.42
CA GLY A 334 -21.39 12.55 5.71
C GLY A 334 -21.79 12.36 4.25
N GLY A 335 -21.52 11.20 3.64
CA GLY A 335 -21.89 10.95 2.24
C GLY A 335 -23.40 11.04 1.97
N SER A 336 -23.80 11.65 0.85
CA SER A 336 -25.20 11.77 0.42
C SER A 336 -25.89 10.40 0.30
N GLU A 337 -27.21 10.35 0.41
CA GLU A 337 -27.98 9.10 0.43
C GLU A 337 -27.74 8.22 -0.81
N ASP A 338 -27.33 8.83 -1.93
CA ASP A 338 -27.00 8.17 -3.20
C ASP A 338 -25.75 7.25 -3.12
N ILE A 339 -24.85 7.45 -2.15
CA ILE A 339 -23.57 6.74 -2.07
C ILE A 339 -23.73 5.41 -1.31
N PRO A 340 -23.53 4.25 -1.97
CA PRO A 340 -23.71 2.93 -1.34
C PRO A 340 -22.82 2.73 -0.09
N PRO A 341 -23.30 2.03 0.96
CA PRO A 341 -22.52 1.80 2.18
C PRO A 341 -21.17 1.10 1.95
N SER A 342 -21.06 0.22 0.95
CA SER A 342 -19.81 -0.41 0.55
C SER A 342 -18.79 0.58 0.00
N SER A 343 -19.22 1.50 -0.87
CA SER A 343 -18.38 2.59 -1.38
C SER A 343 -17.87 3.49 -0.26
N ARG A 344 -18.70 3.80 0.75
CA ARG A 344 -18.28 4.62 1.91
C ARG A 344 -17.09 4.00 2.67
N SER A 345 -17.08 2.67 2.86
CA SER A 345 -15.92 1.98 3.45
C SER A 345 -14.67 2.08 2.56
N LEU A 346 -14.81 1.90 1.24
CA LEU A 346 -13.68 2.04 0.31
C LEU A 346 -13.09 3.48 0.32
N GLY A 347 -13.93 4.51 0.38
CA GLY A 347 -13.49 5.90 0.52
C GLY A 347 -12.81 6.20 1.86
N ALA A 348 -13.26 5.56 2.94
CA ALA A 348 -12.59 5.65 4.23
C ALA A 348 -11.19 5.02 4.21
N VAL A 349 -11.04 3.85 3.58
CA VAL A 349 -9.74 3.19 3.38
C VAL A 349 -8.83 4.03 2.46
N GLN A 350 -9.35 4.53 1.34
CA GLN A 350 -8.64 5.44 0.43
C GLN A 350 -8.11 6.68 1.17
N GLY A 351 -8.92 7.26 2.07
CA GLY A 351 -8.53 8.36 2.94
C GLY A 351 -7.35 8.02 3.85
N ILE A 352 -7.43 6.90 4.59
CA ILE A 352 -6.32 6.41 5.42
C ILE A 352 -5.06 6.19 4.56
N LEU A 353 -5.19 5.51 3.43
CA LEU A 353 -4.07 5.16 2.54
C LEU A 353 -3.38 6.38 1.93
N ARG A 354 -4.14 7.38 1.47
CA ARG A 354 -3.58 8.66 0.99
C ARG A 354 -2.76 9.34 2.09
N ASP A 355 -3.31 9.43 3.29
CA ASP A 355 -2.67 10.13 4.40
C ASP A 355 -1.38 9.37 4.82
N LEU A 356 -1.42 8.02 4.87
CA LEU A 356 -0.24 7.17 5.07
C LEU A 356 0.82 7.35 3.96
N ARG A 357 0.41 7.37 2.69
CA ARG A 357 1.31 7.58 1.54
C ARG A 357 2.06 8.90 1.64
N THR A 358 1.35 9.98 2.00
CA THR A 358 1.94 11.31 2.21
C THR A 358 2.98 11.27 3.34
N ILE A 359 2.62 10.72 4.50
CA ILE A 359 3.50 10.60 5.67
C ILE A 359 4.78 9.81 5.32
N LEU A 360 4.65 8.63 4.71
CA LEU A 360 5.78 7.74 4.37
C LEU A 360 6.69 8.31 3.28
N THR A 361 6.13 9.11 2.36
CA THR A 361 6.89 9.77 1.28
C THR A 361 7.71 10.95 1.82
N ASN A 362 7.12 11.77 2.69
CA ASN A 362 7.74 13.00 3.21
C ASN A 362 8.65 12.77 4.43
N ALA A 363 8.49 11.66 5.15
CA ALA A 363 9.30 11.33 6.32
C ALA A 363 10.80 11.30 5.96
N PRO A 364 11.68 12.01 6.70
CA PRO A 364 13.13 11.90 6.53
C PRO A 364 13.61 10.46 6.72
N GLU A 365 14.65 10.03 5.99
CA GLU A 365 15.10 8.63 5.97
C GLU A 365 15.45 8.10 7.37
N ASN A 366 16.02 8.95 8.24
CA ASN A 366 16.34 8.62 9.63
C ASN A 366 15.11 8.53 10.58
N MET A 367 13.91 8.84 10.09
CA MET A 367 12.64 8.76 10.83
C MET A 367 11.64 7.78 10.22
N LYS A 368 11.82 7.34 8.97
CA LYS A 368 10.94 6.37 8.29
C LYS A 368 10.69 5.11 9.12
N PHE A 369 11.74 4.59 9.78
CA PHE A 369 11.66 3.48 10.74
C PHE A 369 10.60 3.73 11.81
N MET A 370 10.73 4.80 12.59
CA MET A 370 9.79 5.15 13.65
C MET A 370 8.37 5.40 13.13
N VAL A 371 8.25 6.03 11.95
CA VAL A 371 6.96 6.23 11.27
C VAL A 371 6.27 4.90 10.97
N SER A 372 7.00 3.91 10.45
CA SER A 372 6.43 2.57 10.21
C SER A 372 6.06 1.84 11.51
N TYR A 373 6.85 1.96 12.59
CA TYR A 373 6.46 1.37 13.89
C TYR A 373 5.18 1.98 14.47
N VAL A 374 4.95 3.28 14.30
CA VAL A 374 3.69 3.94 14.68
C VAL A 374 2.50 3.38 13.87
N ILE A 375 2.69 3.17 12.57
CA ILE A 375 1.65 2.62 11.67
C ILE A 375 1.36 1.15 12.02
N VAL A 376 2.40 0.33 12.22
CA VAL A 376 2.26 -1.09 12.64
C VAL A 376 1.64 -1.20 14.02
N GLY A 377 2.01 -0.35 14.97
CA GLY A 377 1.43 -0.32 16.31
C GLY A 377 -0.09 -0.11 16.28
N ALA A 378 -0.54 0.92 15.54
CA ALA A 378 -1.97 1.20 15.37
C ALA A 378 -2.69 0.06 14.63
N LEU A 379 -2.08 -0.51 13.58
CA LEU A 379 -2.60 -1.69 12.88
C LEU A 379 -2.71 -2.92 13.80
N ALA A 380 -1.75 -3.16 14.69
CA ALA A 380 -1.73 -4.30 15.61
C ALA A 380 -2.78 -4.19 16.74
N VAL A 381 -3.28 -3.00 17.07
CA VAL A 381 -4.45 -2.86 17.96
C VAL A 381 -5.69 -3.48 17.30
N VAL A 382 -5.93 -3.17 16.02
CA VAL A 382 -7.17 -3.51 15.31
C VAL A 382 -7.11 -4.86 14.59
N SER A 383 -5.98 -5.17 13.94
CA SER A 383 -5.76 -6.37 13.13
C SER A 383 -5.15 -7.50 13.95
N SER A 384 -5.97 -8.51 14.24
CA SER A 384 -5.52 -9.73 14.93
C SER A 384 -4.44 -10.51 14.19
N PRO A 385 -4.45 -10.64 12.84
CA PRO A 385 -3.35 -11.26 12.09
C PRO A 385 -2.01 -10.54 12.26
N ILE A 386 -1.98 -9.20 12.15
CA ILE A 386 -0.74 -8.41 12.37
C ILE A 386 -0.26 -8.61 13.81
N ARG A 387 -1.15 -8.49 14.81
CA ARG A 387 -0.78 -8.70 16.21
C ARG A 387 -0.21 -10.11 16.47
N ALA A 388 -0.72 -11.14 15.79
CA ALA A 388 -0.16 -12.48 15.89
C ALA A 388 1.24 -12.58 15.26
N ARG A 389 1.46 -11.98 14.09
CA ARG A 389 2.76 -11.90 13.41
C ARG A 389 3.81 -11.24 14.30
N GLU A 390 3.54 -10.04 14.82
CA GLU A 390 4.49 -9.31 15.67
C GLU A 390 4.75 -10.00 17.02
N MET A 391 3.73 -10.60 17.65
CA MET A 391 3.91 -11.33 18.90
C MET A 391 4.74 -12.61 18.74
N LEU A 392 4.68 -13.29 17.59
CA LEU A 392 5.52 -14.46 17.30
C LEU A 392 7.00 -14.07 17.16
N SER A 393 7.30 -12.96 16.47
CA SER A 393 8.66 -12.44 16.31
C SER A 393 9.37 -12.19 17.64
N LEU A 394 8.63 -11.80 18.70
CA LEU A 394 9.19 -11.60 20.04
C LEU A 394 9.60 -12.92 20.72
N HIS A 395 8.79 -13.98 20.60
CA HIS A 395 9.04 -15.24 21.32
C HIS A 395 10.24 -16.03 20.78
N ILE A 396 10.59 -15.86 19.49
CA ILE A 396 11.72 -16.54 18.86
C ILE A 396 13.06 -16.14 19.51
N HIS A 397 13.18 -14.88 19.97
CA HIS A 397 14.40 -14.39 20.60
C HIS A 397 14.61 -14.86 22.04
N ASP A 398 13.55 -15.25 22.76
CA ASP A 398 13.69 -15.81 24.11
C ASP A 398 14.24 -17.25 24.06
N SER A 399 13.82 -18.06 23.08
CA SER A 399 14.20 -19.49 22.98
C SER A 399 15.67 -19.78 22.67
N ASP A 400 16.40 -18.82 22.09
CA ASP A 400 17.82 -18.99 21.76
C ASP A 400 18.77 -18.73 22.95
N SER A 401 18.25 -18.22 24.08
CA SER A 401 19.07 -17.87 25.25
C SER A 401 19.51 -19.07 26.12
N ASP A 402 18.72 -20.14 26.14
CA ASP A 402 18.89 -21.28 27.06
C ASP A 402 19.93 -22.34 26.60
N TYR A 403 20.61 -22.13 25.46
CA TYR A 403 21.54 -23.11 24.85
C TYR A 403 23.05 -22.78 25.03
N ASN A 404 23.42 -21.95 26.02
CA ASN A 404 24.81 -21.54 26.28
C ASN A 404 25.25 -21.66 27.77
N GLU A 405 24.90 -22.76 28.45
CA GLU A 405 25.54 -23.21 29.72
C GLU A 405 26.12 -24.63 29.60
#